data_AF-A0A0C3GFG9-F1
#
_entry.id   AF-A0A0C3GFG9-F1
#
_cell.length_a   1.000
_cell.length_b   1.000
_cell.length_c   1.000
_cell.angle_alpha   90.00
_cell.angle_beta   90.00
_cell.angle_gamma   90.00
#
_symmetry.space_group_name_H-M   'P 1'
#
loop_
_entity.id
_entity.type
_entity.pdbx_description
1 polymer ?
#
loop_
_entity_poly.entity_id
_entity_poly.type
_entity_poly.pdbx_seq_one_letter_code
_entity_poly.pdbx_strand_id
1 'polypeptide(L)'
;MRGTSSYTACTSCGSMTVADATTIPSPMPDRVGTDYVPSSSEANVIRSTLSQVQCNISLLDHESGRLQAMLDRVSHNRETLLKFSAEHQALLSPVRCLPPEVLAEIFYYCSPENWIDDNPHDKRATMLSSHVCRMWRQVALSTPRLWSSLSFEIWTANYESSLSLAKSWLSRTGGCPLKLRILCFDRSRNLQFLVDTILPLCHRWQNLYIVVLFAEIDDFVAAIGHVPCLETLDLSVLDSPDILTTRPPPVRIFEAAAKLHGVCLSDEITPHGVQLPWDQLTKFRVGFCGIYDCLEALTWLPNLVKFGVDLPVVKPPPSGAIHNVIQLP
;
A
#
# COMPACT_ATOMS: atom_id res chain seq x y z
N MET A 1 -34.95 -70.60 17.79
CA MET A 1 -33.61 -70.93 17.28
C MET A 1 -32.74 -69.69 17.42
N ARG A 2 -31.56 -69.82 18.03
CA ARG A 2 -30.63 -68.71 18.29
C ARG A 2 -29.97 -68.28 16.97
N GLY A 3 -30.13 -67.02 16.57
CA GLY A 3 -29.34 -66.42 15.49
C GLY A 3 -28.16 -65.66 16.10
N THR A 4 -26.99 -66.27 16.12
CA THR A 4 -25.73 -65.60 16.45
C THR A 4 -25.21 -64.90 15.20
N SER A 5 -25.28 -63.56 15.16
CA SER A 5 -24.57 -62.79 14.14
C SER A 5 -23.07 -62.87 14.45
N SER A 6 -22.33 -63.67 13.69
CA SER A 6 -20.87 -63.76 13.80
C SER A 6 -20.24 -62.62 13.02
N TYR A 7 -19.68 -61.64 13.74
CA TYR A 7 -18.85 -60.61 13.12
C TYR A 7 -17.42 -61.13 12.95
N THR A 8 -16.85 -61.03 11.75
CA THR A 8 -15.45 -61.36 11.48
C THR A 8 -14.66 -60.06 11.26
N ALA A 9 -13.63 -59.83 12.08
CA ALA A 9 -12.73 -58.70 11.92
C ALA A 9 -11.59 -59.08 10.95
N CYS A 10 -11.23 -58.17 10.04
CA CYS A 10 -10.07 -58.33 9.17
C CYS A 10 -8.77 -58.22 9.99
N THR A 11 -7.95 -59.27 9.98
CA THR A 11 -6.71 -59.38 10.78
C THR A 11 -5.57 -58.46 10.33
N SER A 12 -5.65 -57.81 9.16
CA SER A 12 -4.62 -56.88 8.67
C SER A 12 -4.90 -55.40 8.94
N CYS A 13 -6.17 -54.99 9.03
CA CYS A 13 -6.53 -53.57 9.21
C CYS A 13 -7.56 -53.32 10.33
N GLY A 14 -8.05 -54.36 11.01
CA GLY A 14 -9.06 -54.27 12.06
C GLY A 14 -10.46 -53.89 11.56
N SER A 15 -10.67 -53.77 10.25
CA SER A 15 -11.97 -53.46 9.67
C SER A 15 -12.96 -54.57 10.00
N MET A 16 -14.04 -54.21 10.70
CA MET A 16 -15.26 -55.01 10.71
C MET A 16 -15.95 -54.76 9.38
N THR A 17 -16.17 -55.79 8.56
CA THR A 17 -17.12 -55.69 7.46
C THR A 17 -18.48 -55.44 8.09
N VAL A 18 -18.93 -54.19 8.08
CA VAL A 18 -20.31 -53.83 8.38
C VAL A 18 -21.13 -54.47 7.26
N ALA A 19 -21.57 -55.71 7.45
CA ALA A 19 -22.61 -56.27 6.61
C ALA A 19 -23.78 -55.27 6.66
N ASP A 20 -24.29 -54.87 5.49
CA ASP A 20 -25.38 -53.90 5.33
C ASP A 20 -26.40 -54.03 6.46
N ALA A 21 -26.27 -53.21 7.49
CA ALA A 21 -27.09 -53.28 8.71
C ALA A 21 -28.42 -52.57 8.48
N THR A 22 -28.99 -52.70 7.28
CA THR A 22 -30.01 -51.80 6.76
C THR A 22 -31.43 -52.28 6.97
N THR A 23 -31.67 -53.43 7.62
CA THR A 23 -33.06 -53.80 7.97
C THR A 23 -33.14 -54.65 9.23
N ILE A 24 -33.28 -54.00 10.39
CA ILE A 24 -33.89 -54.64 11.56
C ILE A 24 -35.41 -54.50 11.38
N PRO A 25 -36.15 -55.59 11.11
CA PRO A 25 -37.59 -55.50 10.90
C PRO A 25 -38.30 -55.04 12.18
N SER A 26 -39.25 -54.10 12.03
CA SER A 26 -40.06 -53.65 13.15
C SER A 26 -40.82 -54.85 13.73
N PRO A 27 -40.80 -55.07 15.05
CA PRO A 27 -41.58 -56.14 15.66
C PRO A 27 -43.09 -55.86 15.56
N MET A 28 -43.49 -54.61 15.27
CA MET A 28 -44.88 -54.17 15.16
C MET A 28 -45.05 -53.05 14.11
N PRO A 29 -44.92 -53.34 12.80
CA PRO A 29 -44.93 -52.31 11.77
C PRO A 29 -46.25 -51.52 11.72
N ASP A 30 -47.40 -52.19 11.88
CA ASP A 30 -48.74 -51.60 11.73
C ASP A 30 -49.18 -50.73 12.92
N ARG A 31 -48.37 -50.65 13.98
CA ARG A 31 -48.72 -49.95 15.23
C ARG A 31 -47.86 -48.71 15.48
N VAL A 32 -46.79 -48.51 14.70
CA VAL A 32 -45.91 -47.34 14.81
C VAL A 32 -46.68 -46.09 14.38
N GLY A 33 -46.71 -45.04 15.22
CA GLY A 33 -47.41 -43.78 14.93
C GLY A 33 -48.90 -43.76 15.31
N THR A 34 -49.36 -44.74 16.09
CA THR A 34 -50.73 -44.81 16.62
C THR A 34 -50.76 -44.57 18.14
N ASP A 35 -51.93 -44.32 18.72
CA ASP A 35 -52.14 -44.20 20.19
C ASP A 35 -52.15 -45.58 20.91
N TYR A 36 -51.70 -46.64 20.24
CA TYR A 36 -51.72 -48.00 20.80
C TYR A 36 -50.73 -48.18 21.96
N VAL A 37 -51.18 -48.77 23.07
CA VAL A 37 -50.35 -49.07 24.25
C VAL A 37 -49.94 -50.55 24.25
N PRO A 38 -48.63 -50.87 24.17
CA PRO A 38 -48.15 -52.26 24.18
C PRO A 38 -48.39 -52.97 25.51
N SER A 39 -48.71 -54.25 25.46
CA SER A 39 -48.69 -55.14 26.62
C SER A 39 -47.25 -55.41 27.12
N SER A 40 -47.10 -55.93 28.35
CA SER A 40 -45.79 -56.14 28.96
C SER A 40 -44.85 -57.05 28.16
N SER A 41 -45.39 -58.07 27.47
CA SER A 41 -44.63 -58.97 26.59
C SER A 41 -44.19 -58.29 25.30
N GLU A 42 -45.09 -57.51 24.67
CA GLU A 42 -44.81 -56.73 23.46
C GLU A 42 -43.77 -55.65 23.75
N ALA A 43 -43.87 -54.98 24.91
CA ALA A 43 -42.89 -54.01 25.38
C ALA A 43 -41.49 -54.62 25.59
N ASN A 44 -41.39 -55.89 26.02
CA ASN A 44 -40.11 -56.59 26.15
C ASN A 44 -39.47 -56.87 24.77
N VAL A 45 -40.27 -57.24 23.77
CA VAL A 45 -39.79 -57.47 22.39
C VAL A 45 -39.32 -56.15 21.75
N ILE A 46 -40.07 -55.07 21.95
CA ILE A 46 -39.68 -53.72 21.51
C ILE A 46 -38.35 -53.31 22.17
N ARG A 47 -38.23 -53.46 23.50
CA ARG A 47 -36.99 -53.14 24.24
C ARG A 47 -35.78 -53.95 23.76
N SER A 48 -35.95 -55.24 23.50
CA SER A 48 -34.89 -56.09 22.95
C SER A 48 -34.43 -55.63 21.56
N THR A 49 -35.39 -55.27 20.70
CA THR A 49 -35.10 -54.78 19.34
C THR A 49 -34.39 -53.42 19.39
N LEU A 50 -34.86 -52.50 20.25
CA LEU A 50 -34.22 -51.21 20.47
C LEU A 50 -32.79 -51.36 21.00
N SER A 51 -32.53 -52.32 21.90
CA SER A 51 -31.18 -52.60 22.39
C SER A 51 -30.25 -53.08 21.27
N GLN A 52 -30.76 -53.88 20.33
CA GLN A 52 -30.00 -54.32 19.15
C GLN A 52 -29.72 -53.16 18.18
N VAL A 53 -30.72 -52.31 17.91
CA VAL A 53 -30.54 -51.09 17.10
C VAL A 53 -29.48 -50.18 17.73
N GLN A 54 -29.57 -49.96 19.05
CA GLN A 54 -28.61 -49.12 19.77
C GLN A 54 -27.18 -49.68 19.69
N CYS A 55 -27.02 -51.00 19.74
CA CYS A 55 -25.71 -51.65 19.56
C CYS A 55 -25.15 -51.42 18.14
N ASN A 56 -25.99 -51.54 17.11
CA ASN A 56 -25.58 -51.28 15.73
C ASN A 56 -25.20 -49.81 15.50
N ILE A 57 -25.94 -48.87 16.09
CA ILE A 57 -25.61 -47.43 16.05
C ILE A 57 -24.22 -47.20 16.66
N SER A 58 -23.96 -47.71 17.87
CA SER A 58 -22.67 -47.56 18.53
C SER A 58 -21.50 -48.12 17.70
N LEU A 59 -21.73 -49.20 16.96
CA LEU A 59 -20.72 -49.80 16.07
C LEU A 59 -20.45 -48.90 14.85
N LEU A 60 -21.50 -48.37 14.23
CA LEU A 60 -21.37 -47.43 13.10
C LEU A 60 -20.69 -46.12 13.53
N ASP A 61 -21.03 -45.59 14.70
CA ASP A 61 -20.38 -44.40 15.26
C ASP A 61 -18.90 -44.64 15.53
N HIS A 62 -18.54 -45.82 16.03
CA HIS A 62 -17.15 -46.21 16.23
C HIS A 62 -16.37 -46.27 14.90
N GLU A 63 -16.95 -46.88 13.87
CA GLU A 63 -16.33 -46.99 12.55
C GLU A 63 -16.22 -45.63 11.84
N SER A 64 -17.26 -44.79 11.96
CA SER A 64 -17.24 -43.39 11.49
C SER A 64 -16.13 -42.61 12.17
N GLY A 65 -15.99 -42.71 13.50
CA GLY A 65 -14.90 -42.09 14.24
C GLY A 65 -13.52 -42.61 13.83
N ARG A 66 -13.39 -43.91 13.57
CA ARG A 66 -12.15 -44.53 13.08
C ARG A 66 -11.75 -44.00 11.70
N LEU A 67 -12.70 -43.93 10.77
CA LEU A 67 -12.47 -43.42 9.41
C LEU A 67 -12.17 -41.92 9.43
N GLN A 68 -12.86 -41.14 10.26
CA GLN A 68 -12.57 -39.72 10.45
C GLN A 68 -11.16 -39.51 10.98
N ALA A 69 -10.74 -40.26 12.00
CA ALA A 69 -9.38 -40.19 12.52
C ALA A 69 -8.31 -40.58 11.48
N MET A 70 -8.62 -41.54 10.59
CA MET A 70 -7.73 -41.88 9.48
C MET A 70 -7.64 -40.75 8.44
N LEU A 71 -8.77 -40.12 8.11
CA LEU A 71 -8.82 -38.99 7.19
C LEU A 71 -8.06 -37.78 7.74
N ASP A 72 -8.24 -37.48 9.02
CA ASP A 72 -7.55 -36.39 9.72
C ASP A 72 -6.03 -36.63 9.70
N ARG A 73 -5.60 -37.86 9.98
CA ARG A 73 -4.18 -38.24 9.94
C ARG A 73 -3.57 -38.07 8.54
N VAL A 74 -4.27 -38.53 7.49
CA VAL A 74 -3.78 -38.39 6.10
C VAL A 74 -3.74 -36.92 5.69
N SER A 75 -4.75 -36.13 6.07
CA SER A 75 -4.82 -34.69 5.79
C SER A 75 -3.68 -33.94 6.47
N HIS A 76 -3.43 -34.23 7.75
CA HIS A 76 -2.30 -33.68 8.49
C HIS A 76 -0.94 -34.05 7.88
N ASN A 77 -0.77 -35.31 7.46
CA ASN A 77 0.44 -35.76 6.78
C ASN A 77 0.62 -35.02 5.44
N ARG A 78 -0.46 -34.83 4.68
CA ARG A 78 -0.44 -34.08 3.41
C ARG A 78 -0.04 -32.62 3.65
N GLU A 79 -0.62 -31.95 4.63
CA GLU A 79 -0.25 -30.56 4.98
C GLU A 79 1.23 -30.45 5.38
N THR A 80 1.71 -31.40 6.18
CA THR A 80 3.11 -31.46 6.61
C THR A 80 4.04 -31.62 5.40
N LEU A 81 3.72 -32.53 4.48
CA LEU A 81 4.51 -32.75 3.26
C LEU A 81 4.45 -31.56 2.29
N LEU A 82 3.29 -30.89 2.17
CA LEU A 82 3.17 -29.67 1.37
C LEU A 82 4.03 -28.54 1.93
N LYS A 83 4.02 -28.36 3.25
CA LYS A 83 4.89 -27.38 3.92
C LYS A 83 6.37 -27.69 3.67
N PHE A 84 6.77 -28.95 3.86
CA PHE A 84 8.14 -29.42 3.58
C PHE A 84 8.53 -29.14 2.12
N SER A 85 7.67 -29.51 1.17
CA SER A 85 7.91 -29.27 -0.26
C SER A 85 8.06 -27.79 -0.58
N ALA A 86 7.19 -26.93 -0.04
CA ALA A 86 7.22 -25.49 -0.27
C ALA A 86 8.51 -24.86 0.28
N GLU A 87 8.92 -25.24 1.50
CA GLU A 87 10.17 -24.78 2.13
C GLU A 87 11.40 -25.16 1.29
N HIS A 88 11.46 -26.40 0.80
CA HIS A 88 12.58 -26.88 -0.01
C HIS A 88 12.56 -26.30 -1.43
N GLN A 89 11.38 -26.13 -2.04
CA GLN A 89 11.26 -25.45 -3.33
C GLN A 89 11.67 -23.98 -3.24
N ALA A 90 11.39 -23.32 -2.12
CA ALA A 90 11.88 -21.96 -1.86
C ALA A 90 13.41 -21.89 -1.71
N LEU A 91 14.10 -22.97 -1.31
CA LEU A 91 15.58 -23.04 -1.33
C LEU A 91 16.13 -23.10 -2.75
N LEU A 92 15.41 -23.74 -3.66
CA LEU A 92 15.76 -23.86 -5.08
C LEU A 92 15.31 -22.66 -5.93
N SER A 93 14.71 -21.65 -5.31
CA SER A 93 14.21 -20.47 -6.02
C SER A 93 15.37 -19.76 -6.75
N PRO A 94 15.28 -19.54 -8.08
CA PRO A 94 16.34 -18.91 -8.86
C PRO A 94 16.77 -17.55 -8.33
N VAL A 95 15.87 -16.83 -7.67
CA VAL A 95 16.17 -15.51 -7.10
C VAL A 95 17.25 -15.56 -6.02
N ARG A 96 17.44 -16.71 -5.35
CA ARG A 96 18.49 -16.89 -4.32
C ARG A 96 19.88 -17.04 -4.93
N CYS A 97 19.96 -17.33 -6.23
CA CYS A 97 21.21 -17.42 -6.98
C CYS A 97 21.61 -16.07 -7.60
N LEU A 98 20.74 -15.05 -7.54
CA LEU A 98 21.07 -13.74 -8.09
C LEU A 98 22.12 -13.06 -7.21
N PRO A 99 23.16 -12.46 -7.82
CA PRO A 99 24.05 -11.56 -7.10
C PRO A 99 23.26 -10.42 -6.45
N PRO A 100 23.66 -9.96 -5.24
CA PRO A 100 23.02 -8.84 -4.55
C PRO A 100 22.84 -7.59 -5.43
N GLU A 101 23.80 -7.32 -6.31
CA GLU A 101 23.81 -6.15 -7.20
C GLU A 101 22.73 -6.24 -8.28
N VAL A 102 22.54 -7.44 -8.86
CA VAL A 102 21.48 -7.69 -9.85
C VAL A 102 20.11 -7.58 -9.19
N LEU A 103 19.99 -8.11 -7.98
CA LEU A 103 18.75 -8.01 -7.22
C LEU A 103 18.42 -6.56 -6.84
N ALA A 104 19.43 -5.76 -6.49
CA ALA A 104 19.28 -4.32 -6.22
C ALA A 104 18.80 -3.55 -7.46
N GLU A 105 19.35 -3.85 -8.65
CA GLU A 105 18.89 -3.25 -9.91
C GLU A 105 17.45 -3.66 -10.23
N ILE A 106 17.09 -4.94 -10.04
CA ILE A 106 15.70 -5.39 -10.19
C ILE A 106 14.78 -4.58 -9.28
N PHE A 107 15.13 -4.42 -8.00
CA PHE A 107 14.34 -3.62 -7.06
C PHE A 107 14.19 -2.18 -7.53
N TYR A 108 15.26 -1.58 -8.07
CA TYR A 108 15.24 -0.22 -8.58
C TYR A 108 14.29 -0.07 -9.78
N TYR A 109 14.31 -1.01 -10.73
CA TYR A 109 13.41 -0.98 -11.89
C TYR A 109 11.95 -1.35 -11.55
N CYS A 110 11.74 -2.08 -10.45
CA CYS A 110 10.40 -2.34 -9.93
C CYS A 110 9.84 -1.17 -9.11
N SER A 111 10.67 -0.18 -8.75
CA SER A 111 10.19 1.05 -8.14
C SER A 111 9.54 1.95 -9.20
N PRO A 112 8.38 2.55 -8.90
CA PRO A 112 7.69 3.42 -9.85
C PRO A 112 8.52 4.66 -10.19
N GLU A 113 8.56 5.01 -11.49
CA GLU A 113 9.26 6.19 -11.99
C GLU A 113 8.58 7.51 -11.57
N ASN A 114 7.25 7.47 -11.34
CA ASN A 114 6.42 8.62 -11.00
C ASN A 114 6.43 8.88 -9.49
N TRP A 115 7.55 9.39 -8.96
CA TRP A 115 7.68 9.75 -7.54
C TRP A 115 6.76 10.91 -7.09
N ILE A 116 6.07 11.58 -8.04
CA ILE A 116 5.20 12.74 -7.80
C ILE A 116 3.75 12.33 -7.55
N ASP A 117 3.31 11.18 -8.09
CA ASP A 117 1.94 10.71 -7.90
C ASP A 117 1.78 10.14 -6.49
N ASP A 118 0.78 10.63 -5.75
CA ASP A 118 0.44 10.15 -4.41
C ASP A 118 -0.32 8.83 -4.49
N ASN A 119 0.29 7.85 -5.16
CA ASN A 119 -0.22 6.52 -5.21
C ASN A 119 0.29 5.76 -3.98
N PRO A 120 -0.56 5.37 -3.02
CA PRO A 120 -0.14 4.58 -1.86
C PRO A 120 0.43 3.20 -2.25
N HIS A 121 0.26 2.75 -3.49
CA HIS A 121 0.93 1.57 -4.04
C HIS A 121 2.42 1.80 -4.33
N ASP A 122 2.85 3.04 -4.53
CA ASP A 122 4.22 3.36 -4.97
C ASP A 122 5.21 3.39 -3.80
N LYS A 123 4.78 3.93 -2.65
CA LYS A 123 5.50 3.82 -1.36
C LYS A 123 5.64 2.36 -0.89
N ARG A 124 4.75 1.47 -1.36
CA ARG A 124 4.78 0.03 -1.03
C ARG A 124 5.83 -0.71 -1.86
N ALA A 125 6.15 -0.33 -3.08
CA ALA A 125 7.10 -1.08 -3.93
C ALA A 125 8.51 -1.21 -3.30
N THR A 126 9.06 -0.11 -2.78
CA THR A 126 10.35 -0.13 -2.08
C THR A 126 10.28 -0.93 -0.76
N MET A 127 9.18 -0.80 -0.01
CA MET A 127 9.00 -1.55 1.23
C MET A 127 8.79 -3.06 0.98
N LEU A 128 8.04 -3.44 -0.05
CA LEU A 128 7.73 -4.83 -0.40
C LEU A 128 9.01 -5.63 -0.61
N SER A 129 10.00 -5.05 -1.30
CA SER A 129 11.31 -5.68 -1.49
C SER A 129 12.01 -6.01 -0.15
N SER A 130 11.78 -5.22 0.90
CA SER A 130 12.38 -5.45 2.23
C SER A 130 11.65 -6.48 3.12
N HIS A 131 10.50 -7.00 2.68
CA HIS A 131 9.61 -7.88 3.46
C HIS A 131 9.44 -9.29 2.88
N VAL A 132 10.06 -9.62 1.74
CA VAL A 132 9.94 -10.96 1.12
C VAL A 132 10.75 -12.03 1.85
N CYS A 133 12.07 -11.81 2.00
CA CYS A 133 12.94 -12.75 2.70
C CYS A 133 14.16 -12.02 3.30
N ARG A 134 14.96 -12.72 4.12
CA ARG A 134 16.13 -12.13 4.78
C ARG A 134 17.17 -11.56 3.80
N MET A 135 17.44 -12.25 2.70
CA MET A 135 18.38 -11.80 1.66
C MET A 135 17.89 -10.51 1.00
N TRP A 136 16.63 -10.50 0.55
CA TRP A 136 16.02 -9.33 -0.07
C TRP A 136 15.99 -8.14 0.88
N ARG A 137 15.68 -8.37 2.16
CA ARG A 137 15.75 -7.34 3.20
C ARG A 137 17.16 -6.76 3.34
N GLN A 138 18.19 -7.61 3.37
CA GLN A 138 19.58 -7.16 3.47
C GLN A 138 19.98 -6.33 2.25
N VAL A 139 19.66 -6.79 1.04
CA VAL A 139 19.96 -6.05 -0.21
C VAL A 139 19.22 -4.72 -0.25
N ALA A 140 17.91 -4.72 0.01
CA ALA A 140 17.10 -3.50 0.02
C ALA A 140 17.63 -2.47 1.03
N LEU A 141 17.92 -2.89 2.28
CA LEU A 141 18.43 -1.99 3.32
C LEU A 141 19.85 -1.48 3.05
N SER A 142 20.68 -2.22 2.32
CA SER A 142 22.05 -1.85 1.99
C SER A 142 22.21 -1.10 0.66
N THR A 143 21.11 -0.86 -0.07
CA THR A 143 21.11 -0.17 -1.37
C THR A 143 20.52 1.24 -1.22
N PRO A 144 21.35 2.30 -1.08
CA PRO A 144 20.85 3.62 -0.70
C PRO A 144 19.94 4.30 -1.74
N ARG A 145 20.20 4.01 -3.03
CA ARG A 145 19.42 4.54 -4.16
C ARG A 145 17.93 4.19 -4.08
N LEU A 146 17.57 3.04 -3.51
CA LEU A 146 16.17 2.62 -3.33
C LEU A 146 15.41 3.51 -2.36
N TRP A 147 16.10 4.15 -1.41
CA TRP A 147 15.52 5.00 -0.37
C TRP A 147 15.57 6.49 -0.72
N SER A 148 16.12 6.84 -1.89
CA SER A 148 16.42 8.23 -2.25
C SER A 148 15.24 8.99 -2.86
N SER A 149 14.09 8.33 -3.05
CA SER A 149 12.83 8.96 -3.46
C SER A 149 11.86 8.95 -2.29
N LEU A 150 11.49 10.13 -1.79
CA LEU A 150 10.79 10.32 -0.53
C LEU A 150 9.61 11.27 -0.74
N SER A 151 8.46 10.92 -0.17
CA SER A 151 7.29 11.80 -0.10
C SER A 151 6.90 12.00 1.35
N PHE A 152 6.90 13.26 1.78
CA PHE A 152 6.51 13.72 3.08
C PHE A 152 5.17 14.44 2.97
N GLU A 153 4.19 13.86 3.64
CA GLU A 153 2.88 14.45 3.81
C GLU A 153 2.72 14.81 5.27
N ILE A 154 2.79 16.10 5.55
CA ILE A 154 2.74 16.61 6.90
C ILE A 154 1.26 16.87 7.24
N TRP A 155 0.56 15.80 7.63
CA TRP A 155 -0.81 15.88 8.16
C TRP A 155 -0.82 15.75 9.69
N THR A 156 -1.70 16.51 10.33
CA THR A 156 -1.83 16.62 11.81
C THR A 156 -1.99 15.29 12.54
N ALA A 157 -2.75 14.35 11.96
CA ALA A 157 -3.14 13.12 12.64
C ALA A 157 -1.98 12.13 12.86
N ASN A 158 -0.93 12.16 12.04
CA ASN A 158 0.12 11.13 12.02
C ASN A 158 1.55 11.69 12.04
N TYR A 159 1.74 12.95 12.45
CA TYR A 159 3.02 13.66 12.38
C TYR A 159 4.22 12.87 12.93
N GLU A 160 4.13 12.33 14.15
CA GLU A 160 5.24 11.61 14.80
C GLU A 160 5.60 10.29 14.09
N SER A 161 4.58 9.56 13.62
CA SER A 161 4.78 8.32 12.86
C SER A 161 5.41 8.60 11.50
N SER A 162 4.94 9.64 10.81
CA SER A 162 5.53 10.09 9.53
C SER A 162 6.97 10.57 9.72
N LEU A 163 7.24 11.31 10.80
CA LEU A 163 8.56 11.82 11.16
C LEU A 163 9.57 10.70 11.46
N SER A 164 9.17 9.73 12.28
CA SER A 164 10.02 8.59 12.61
C SER A 164 10.32 7.73 11.38
N LEU A 165 9.33 7.52 10.51
CA LEU A 165 9.52 6.84 9.23
C LEU A 165 10.49 7.62 8.32
N ALA A 166 10.30 8.94 8.21
CA ALA A 166 11.15 9.81 7.42
C ALA A 166 12.62 9.74 7.86
N LYS A 167 12.89 9.90 9.17
CA LYS A 167 14.25 9.77 9.72
C LYS A 167 14.86 8.41 9.42
N SER A 168 14.08 7.34 9.58
CA SER A 168 14.50 5.98 9.27
C SER A 168 14.88 5.81 7.80
N TRP A 169 14.12 6.38 6.87
CA TRP A 169 14.44 6.30 5.44
C TRP A 169 15.63 7.17 5.07
N LEU A 170 15.70 8.41 5.58
CA LEU A 170 16.80 9.34 5.33
C LEU A 170 18.14 8.74 5.75
N SER A 171 18.19 8.06 6.90
CA SER A 171 19.40 7.35 7.36
C SER A 171 19.93 6.28 6.39
N ARG A 172 19.07 5.80 5.48
CA ARG A 172 19.41 4.77 4.48
C ARG A 172 19.78 5.35 3.12
N THR A 173 19.58 6.65 2.90
CA THR A 173 19.86 7.30 1.61
C THR A 173 21.36 7.42 1.30
N GLY A 174 22.23 7.18 2.27
CA GLY A 174 23.68 7.27 2.07
C GLY A 174 24.08 8.65 1.59
N GLY A 175 24.83 8.73 0.48
CA GLY A 175 25.17 9.98 -0.22
C GLY A 175 24.42 10.20 -1.54
N CYS A 176 23.37 9.42 -1.82
CA CYS A 176 22.67 9.49 -3.11
C CYS A 176 21.90 10.81 -3.31
N PRO A 177 21.75 11.29 -4.55
CA PRO A 177 20.87 12.43 -4.85
C PRO A 177 19.42 12.13 -4.45
N LEU A 178 18.72 13.13 -3.91
CA LEU A 178 17.39 12.98 -3.33
C LEU A 178 16.30 13.50 -4.25
N LYS A 179 15.23 12.72 -4.39
CA LYS A 179 13.97 13.12 -5.00
C LYS A 179 12.94 13.28 -3.89
N LEU A 180 12.56 14.52 -3.60
CA LEU A 180 11.74 14.87 -2.46
C LEU A 180 10.41 15.45 -2.91
N ARG A 181 9.32 14.90 -2.38
CA ARG A 181 7.99 15.48 -2.44
C ARG A 181 7.59 15.91 -1.04
N ILE A 182 7.31 17.20 -0.85
CA ILE A 182 7.00 17.79 0.45
C ILE A 182 5.65 18.49 0.32
N LEU A 183 4.67 18.03 1.08
CA LEU A 183 3.35 18.62 1.16
C LEU A 183 3.12 19.22 2.55
N CYS A 184 3.04 20.56 2.61
CA CYS A 184 2.71 21.32 3.81
C CYS A 184 1.41 22.08 3.56
N PHE A 185 0.35 21.72 4.28
CA PHE A 185 -0.97 22.36 4.16
C PHE A 185 -1.50 22.89 5.49
N ASP A 186 -0.73 22.77 6.58
CA ASP A 186 -1.21 23.02 7.94
C ASP A 186 -0.68 24.34 8.50
N ARG A 187 -1.57 25.33 8.61
CA ARG A 187 -1.31 26.65 9.19
C ARG A 187 -0.94 26.64 10.68
N SER A 188 -1.02 25.49 11.35
CA SER A 188 -0.96 25.40 12.82
C SER A 188 0.34 24.80 13.39
N ARG A 189 1.33 24.44 12.56
CA ARG A 189 2.60 23.88 13.05
C ARG A 189 3.85 24.49 12.42
N ASN A 190 4.88 24.54 13.26
CA ASN A 190 6.24 24.93 12.94
C ASN A 190 6.90 23.86 12.03
N LEU A 191 7.46 24.26 10.90
CA LEU A 191 8.18 23.41 9.94
C LEU A 191 9.53 22.90 10.45
N GLN A 192 9.72 22.83 11.77
CA GLN A 192 10.97 22.48 12.42
C GLN A 192 11.58 21.16 11.91
N PHE A 193 10.76 20.16 11.53
CA PHE A 193 11.28 18.95 10.91
C PHE A 193 12.01 19.20 9.58
N LEU A 194 11.43 20.04 8.72
CA LEU A 194 12.04 20.41 7.45
C LEU A 194 13.37 21.11 7.72
N VAL A 195 13.38 22.03 8.68
CA VAL A 195 14.58 22.77 9.08
C VAL A 195 15.65 21.86 9.67
N ASP A 196 15.30 20.98 10.59
CA ASP A 196 16.27 20.18 11.35
C ASP A 196 16.76 18.94 10.58
N THR A 197 15.94 18.40 9.67
CA THR A 197 16.22 17.08 9.05
C THR A 197 16.35 17.14 7.54
N ILE A 198 15.58 17.98 6.84
CA ILE A 198 15.54 18.01 5.37
C ILE A 198 16.46 19.07 4.79
N LEU A 199 16.46 20.29 5.34
CA LEU A 199 17.32 21.40 4.93
C LEU A 199 18.83 21.08 4.99
N PRO A 200 19.36 20.37 6.00
CA PRO A 200 20.78 20.01 6.02
C PRO A 200 21.21 19.14 4.82
N LEU A 201 20.24 18.52 4.15
CA LEU A 201 20.44 17.66 2.98
C LEU A 201 20.21 18.39 1.65
N CYS A 202 19.99 19.71 1.65
CA CYS A 202 19.71 20.50 0.44
C CYS A 202 20.77 20.37 -0.66
N HIS A 203 22.02 20.15 -0.27
CA HIS A 203 23.13 19.92 -1.20
C HIS A 203 22.96 18.68 -2.09
N ARG A 204 22.10 17.74 -1.70
CA ARG A 204 21.79 16.50 -2.41
C ARG A 204 20.45 16.51 -3.14
N TRP A 205 19.65 17.57 -3.02
CA TRP A 205 18.36 17.62 -3.70
C TRP A 205 18.57 17.62 -5.21
N GLN A 206 17.97 16.65 -5.89
CA GLN A 206 18.00 16.50 -7.35
C GLN A 206 16.64 16.87 -7.96
N ASN A 207 15.57 16.36 -7.35
CA ASN A 207 14.22 16.68 -7.76
C ASN A 207 13.45 17.12 -6.52
N LEU A 208 12.84 18.30 -6.56
CA LEU A 208 12.06 18.83 -5.46
C LEU A 208 10.66 19.15 -5.95
N TYR A 209 9.66 18.53 -5.33
CA TYR A 209 8.27 18.95 -5.39
C TYR A 209 7.91 19.48 -4.01
N ILE A 210 7.50 20.72 -3.91
CA ILE A 210 7.20 21.34 -2.63
C ILE A 210 5.94 22.21 -2.72
N VAL A 211 5.03 21.97 -1.77
CA VAL A 211 3.85 22.79 -1.51
C VAL A 211 4.01 23.37 -0.11
N VAL A 212 4.03 24.71 -0.02
CA VAL A 212 4.22 25.46 1.23
C VAL A 212 3.30 26.69 1.27
N LEU A 213 3.07 27.21 2.47
CA LEU A 213 2.43 28.50 2.64
C LEU A 213 3.44 29.63 2.38
N PHE A 214 2.97 30.77 1.90
CA PHE A 214 3.85 31.93 1.65
C PHE A 214 4.62 32.36 2.91
N ALA A 215 3.97 32.32 4.07
CA ALA A 215 4.58 32.66 5.37
C ALA A 215 5.75 31.73 5.78
N GLU A 216 5.87 30.56 5.17
CA GLU A 216 6.86 29.52 5.49
C GLU A 216 8.11 29.58 4.61
N ILE A 217 8.10 30.41 3.56
CA ILE A 217 9.23 30.51 2.62
C ILE A 217 10.53 30.91 3.33
N ASP A 218 10.43 31.77 4.34
CA ASP A 218 11.58 32.25 5.10
C ASP A 218 12.28 31.14 5.90
N ASP A 219 11.57 30.06 6.24
CA ASP A 219 12.16 28.90 6.92
C ASP A 219 13.19 28.17 6.03
N PHE A 220 13.07 28.33 4.71
CA PHE A 220 13.97 27.70 3.73
C PHE A 220 15.15 28.59 3.32
N VAL A 221 15.32 29.78 3.92
CA VAL A 221 16.42 30.71 3.63
C VAL A 221 17.79 30.06 3.78
N ALA A 222 17.94 29.10 4.71
CA ALA A 222 19.18 28.35 4.90
C ALA A 222 19.59 27.49 3.69
N ALA A 223 18.66 27.17 2.78
CA ALA A 223 18.96 26.46 1.53
C ALA A 223 19.42 27.38 0.39
N ILE A 224 19.32 28.71 0.53
CA ILE A 224 19.77 29.67 -0.49
C ILE A 224 21.24 29.40 -0.81
N GLY A 225 21.54 29.19 -2.10
CA GLY A 225 22.92 28.96 -2.55
C GLY A 225 23.46 27.55 -2.30
N HIS A 226 22.70 26.66 -1.66
CA HIS A 226 23.16 25.35 -1.20
C HIS A 226 22.49 24.17 -1.93
N VAL A 227 21.91 24.40 -3.10
CA VAL A 227 21.21 23.39 -3.93
C VAL A 227 21.92 23.10 -5.28
N PRO A 228 23.19 22.66 -5.29
CA PRO A 228 24.00 22.50 -6.52
C PRO A 228 23.58 21.30 -7.39
N CYS A 229 22.81 20.36 -6.84
CA CYS A 229 22.39 19.14 -7.55
C CYS A 229 20.98 19.24 -8.14
N LEU A 230 20.26 20.34 -7.91
CA LEU A 230 18.84 20.45 -8.25
C LEU A 230 18.67 20.53 -9.78
N GLU A 231 17.98 19.54 -10.34
CA GLU A 231 17.69 19.39 -11.78
C GLU A 231 16.26 19.80 -12.11
N THR A 232 15.30 19.45 -11.23
CA THR A 232 13.89 19.82 -11.40
C THR A 232 13.27 20.37 -10.12
N LEU A 233 12.51 21.46 -10.27
CA LEU A 233 11.74 22.10 -9.20
C LEU A 233 10.26 22.16 -9.58
N ASP A 234 9.39 21.72 -8.69
CA ASP A 234 7.95 21.96 -8.74
C ASP A 234 7.57 22.69 -7.45
N LEU A 235 7.20 23.97 -7.58
CA LEU A 235 6.96 24.88 -6.47
C LEU A 235 5.52 25.36 -6.52
N SER A 236 4.79 25.04 -5.46
CA SER A 236 3.45 25.53 -5.17
C SER A 236 3.51 26.37 -3.90
N VAL A 237 3.00 27.60 -4.00
CA VAL A 237 2.88 28.49 -2.85
C VAL A 237 1.42 28.88 -2.67
N LEU A 238 0.91 28.65 -1.46
CA LEU A 238 -0.47 28.96 -1.06
C LEU A 238 -0.49 30.17 -0.13
N ASP A 239 -1.65 30.84 -0.02
CA ASP A 239 -1.87 31.99 0.86
C ASP A 239 -0.86 33.14 0.63
N SER A 240 -0.45 33.37 -0.63
CA SER A 240 0.34 34.52 -1.04
C SER A 240 -0.47 35.82 -0.85
N PRO A 241 0.15 36.89 -0.31
CA PRO A 241 -0.55 38.16 -0.17
C PRO A 241 -1.01 38.68 -1.53
N ASP A 242 -2.16 39.35 -1.53
CA ASP A 242 -2.86 39.79 -2.73
C ASP A 242 -1.94 40.69 -3.58
N ILE A 243 -1.63 40.23 -4.80
CA ILE A 243 -0.61 40.80 -5.70
C ILE A 243 -0.95 42.25 -6.07
N LEU A 244 -2.23 42.62 -5.97
CA LEU A 244 -2.74 43.96 -6.23
C LEU A 244 -2.44 44.96 -5.10
N THR A 245 -2.12 44.49 -3.89
CA THR A 245 -1.93 45.33 -2.69
C THR A 245 -0.47 45.36 -2.22
N THR A 246 0.26 44.27 -2.39
CA THR A 246 1.69 44.16 -2.05
C THR A 246 2.40 43.23 -3.03
N ARG A 247 3.52 43.65 -3.61
CA ARG A 247 4.39 42.75 -4.38
C ARG A 247 5.41 42.14 -3.40
N PRO A 248 5.23 40.88 -2.97
CA PRO A 248 6.17 40.25 -2.04
C PRO A 248 7.58 40.20 -2.64
N PRO A 249 8.64 40.17 -1.80
CA PRO A 249 9.99 39.91 -2.28
C PRO A 249 10.05 38.53 -2.95
N PRO A 250 10.83 38.37 -4.03
CA PRO A 250 10.89 37.11 -4.74
C PRO A 250 11.63 36.04 -3.92
N VAL A 251 11.23 34.79 -4.09
CA VAL A 251 11.88 33.62 -3.48
C VAL A 251 13.25 33.39 -4.13
N ARG A 252 14.33 33.48 -3.35
CA ARG A 252 15.73 33.43 -3.88
C ARG A 252 16.45 32.10 -3.66
N ILE A 253 15.79 31.14 -3.02
CA ILE A 253 16.37 29.85 -2.58
C ILE A 253 17.06 29.11 -3.73
N PHE A 254 16.49 29.21 -4.93
CA PHE A 254 16.90 28.42 -6.10
C PHE A 254 17.71 29.23 -7.12
N GLU A 255 18.11 30.46 -6.80
CA GLU A 255 18.84 31.37 -7.71
C GLU A 255 20.17 30.75 -8.18
N ALA A 256 20.90 30.06 -7.29
CA ALA A 256 22.21 29.46 -7.57
C ALA A 256 22.15 28.00 -8.06
N ALA A 257 20.98 27.50 -8.45
CA ALA A 257 20.81 26.09 -8.85
C ALA A 257 21.35 25.84 -10.28
N ALA A 258 22.66 25.71 -10.43
CA ALA A 258 23.34 25.62 -11.73
C ALA A 258 22.99 24.41 -12.62
N LYS A 259 22.30 23.39 -12.08
CA LYS A 259 21.83 22.22 -12.85
C LYS A 259 20.34 22.26 -13.16
N LEU A 260 19.62 23.28 -12.69
CA LEU A 260 18.18 23.37 -12.81
C LEU A 260 17.80 23.56 -14.28
N HIS A 261 17.04 22.63 -14.82
CA HIS A 261 16.63 22.68 -16.23
C HIS A 261 15.11 22.49 -16.40
N GLY A 262 14.39 22.09 -15.35
CA GLY A 262 12.95 21.89 -15.38
C GLY A 262 12.25 22.56 -14.20
N VAL A 263 11.29 23.43 -14.47
CA VAL A 263 10.55 24.17 -13.45
C VAL A 263 9.05 24.08 -13.70
N CYS A 264 8.29 23.84 -12.64
CA CYS A 264 6.84 23.96 -12.59
C CYS A 264 6.47 24.93 -11.46
N LEU A 265 5.64 25.92 -11.77
CA LEU A 265 5.11 26.91 -10.84
C LEU A 265 3.59 26.78 -10.81
N SER A 266 3.00 26.48 -9.67
CA SER A 266 1.55 26.31 -9.54
C SER A 266 0.96 27.12 -8.38
N ASP A 267 -0.37 27.24 -8.37
CA ASP A 267 -1.10 28.00 -7.35
C ASP A 267 -0.65 29.48 -7.33
N GLU A 268 -0.50 30.14 -6.20
CA GLU A 268 -0.41 31.62 -6.19
C GLU A 268 0.99 32.18 -6.54
N ILE A 269 1.96 31.33 -6.90
CA ILE A 269 3.31 31.75 -7.28
C ILE A 269 3.41 32.12 -8.77
N THR A 270 3.87 33.33 -9.04
CA THR A 270 4.11 33.81 -10.41
C THR A 270 5.60 33.71 -10.77
N PRO A 271 5.96 33.76 -12.07
CA PRO A 271 7.37 33.82 -12.49
C PRO A 271 8.14 34.98 -11.85
N HIS A 272 7.49 36.13 -11.67
CA HIS A 272 8.06 37.30 -10.99
C HIS A 272 8.30 37.08 -9.49
N GLY A 273 7.58 36.15 -8.87
CA GLY A 273 7.68 35.83 -7.45
C GLY A 273 8.86 34.93 -7.09
N VAL A 274 9.68 34.50 -8.06
CA VAL A 274 10.81 33.59 -7.83
C VAL A 274 12.03 34.01 -8.64
N GLN A 275 13.21 33.95 -8.02
CA GLN A 275 14.49 34.13 -8.71
C GLN A 275 15.08 32.77 -9.06
N LEU A 276 15.21 32.52 -10.35
CA LEU A 276 15.73 31.29 -10.92
C LEU A 276 16.79 31.61 -11.99
N PRO A 277 17.71 30.67 -12.28
CA PRO A 277 18.56 30.76 -13.45
C PRO A 277 17.73 30.46 -14.72
N TRP A 278 16.95 31.45 -15.15
CA TRP A 278 15.97 31.31 -16.24
C TRP A 278 16.59 30.92 -17.59
N ASP A 279 17.81 31.38 -17.85
CA ASP A 279 18.55 31.19 -19.09
C ASP A 279 18.84 29.72 -19.42
N GLN A 280 19.09 28.89 -18.41
CA GLN A 280 19.40 27.45 -18.56
C GLN A 280 18.15 26.53 -18.57
N LEU A 281 16.95 27.07 -18.35
CA LEU A 281 15.74 26.24 -18.28
C LEU A 281 15.32 25.73 -19.66
N THR A 282 15.02 24.42 -19.74
CA THR A 282 14.57 23.72 -20.96
C THR A 282 13.12 23.25 -20.88
N LYS A 283 12.59 23.11 -19.66
CA LYS A 283 11.19 22.74 -19.41
C LYS A 283 10.60 23.74 -18.43
N PHE A 284 9.49 24.37 -18.80
CA PHE A 284 8.80 25.32 -17.94
C PHE A 284 7.29 25.05 -17.98
N ARG A 285 6.67 24.97 -16.80
CA ARG A 285 5.22 24.89 -16.65
C ARG A 285 4.74 25.95 -15.66
N VAL A 286 3.61 26.58 -15.96
CA VAL A 286 2.97 27.54 -15.06
C VAL A 286 1.47 27.31 -14.97
N GLY A 287 0.91 27.25 -13.76
CA GLY A 287 -0.51 26.95 -13.55
C GLY A 287 -1.41 28.14 -13.26
N PHE A 288 -0.88 29.23 -12.70
CA PHE A 288 -1.69 30.39 -12.38
C PHE A 288 -0.83 31.65 -12.49
N CYS A 289 -0.87 32.27 -13.67
CA CYS A 289 -0.26 33.58 -13.89
C CYS A 289 -1.06 34.33 -14.95
N GLY A 290 -1.00 35.67 -14.90
CA GLY A 290 -1.57 36.49 -15.95
C GLY A 290 -0.91 36.16 -17.29
N ILE A 291 -1.67 36.26 -18.39
CA ILE A 291 -1.12 35.99 -19.73
C ILE A 291 0.10 36.86 -20.05
N TYR A 292 0.13 38.08 -19.54
CA TYR A 292 1.27 39.00 -19.70
C TYR A 292 2.49 38.54 -18.91
N ASP A 293 2.34 38.16 -17.64
CA ASP A 293 3.44 37.60 -16.83
C ASP A 293 4.02 36.34 -17.47
N CYS A 294 3.14 35.51 -18.04
CA CYS A 294 3.51 34.31 -18.76
C CYS A 294 4.36 34.62 -20.01
N LEU A 295 3.86 35.53 -20.86
CA LEU A 295 4.55 35.94 -22.08
C LEU A 295 5.88 36.64 -21.77
N GLU A 296 5.93 37.44 -20.71
CA GLU A 296 7.16 38.07 -20.24
C GLU A 296 8.17 37.03 -19.76
N ALA A 297 7.75 36.05 -18.95
CA ALA A 297 8.62 34.97 -18.49
C ALA A 297 9.20 34.14 -19.65
N LEU A 298 8.43 33.94 -20.73
CA LEU A 298 8.93 33.27 -21.94
C LEU A 298 10.09 34.03 -22.59
N THR A 299 10.18 35.36 -22.44
CA THR A 299 11.32 36.13 -22.94
C THR A 299 12.63 35.86 -22.18
N TRP A 300 12.54 35.38 -20.93
CA TRP A 300 13.69 35.03 -20.10
C TRP A 300 14.19 33.60 -20.32
N LEU A 301 13.49 32.80 -21.13
CA LEU A 301 13.69 31.37 -21.33
C LEU A 301 14.23 31.06 -22.76
N PRO A 302 15.46 31.47 -23.11
CA PRO A 302 15.99 31.33 -24.48
C PRO A 302 16.19 29.88 -24.93
N ASN A 303 16.33 28.94 -23.98
CA ASN A 303 16.61 27.52 -24.25
C ASN A 303 15.38 26.61 -24.06
N LEU A 304 14.17 27.17 -24.04
CA LEU A 304 12.96 26.43 -23.75
C LEU A 304 12.61 25.41 -24.84
N VAL A 305 12.47 24.14 -24.46
CA VAL A 305 12.10 23.03 -25.34
C VAL A 305 10.67 22.57 -25.08
N LYS A 306 10.23 22.59 -23.81
CA LYS A 306 8.88 22.19 -23.41
C LYS A 306 8.24 23.27 -22.57
N PHE A 307 7.09 23.75 -23.02
CA PHE A 307 6.26 24.70 -22.32
C PHE A 307 4.90 24.09 -22.02
N GLY A 308 4.39 24.30 -20.81
CA GLY A 308 3.05 23.89 -20.41
C GLY A 308 2.35 24.99 -19.62
N VAL A 309 1.04 25.10 -19.80
CA VAL A 309 0.19 25.97 -18.97
C VAL A 309 -0.91 25.11 -18.40
N ASP A 310 -1.02 25.05 -17.07
CA ASP A 310 -2.19 24.44 -16.45
C ASP A 310 -3.27 25.51 -16.43
N LEU A 311 -4.31 25.33 -17.24
CA LEU A 311 -5.46 26.23 -17.18
C LEU A 311 -6.35 25.78 -16.01
N PRO A 312 -6.79 26.68 -15.12
CA PRO A 312 -7.73 26.30 -14.09
C PRO A 312 -8.97 25.71 -14.75
N VAL A 313 -9.24 24.43 -14.50
CA VAL A 313 -10.48 23.78 -14.92
C VAL A 313 -11.58 24.49 -14.15
N VAL A 314 -12.24 25.44 -14.81
CA VAL A 314 -13.50 26.01 -14.32
C VAL A 314 -14.47 24.83 -14.23
N LYS A 315 -14.61 24.23 -13.05
CA LYS A 315 -15.71 23.30 -12.78
C LYS A 315 -16.98 24.10 -13.07
N PRO A 316 -17.82 23.69 -14.04
CA PRO A 316 -19.08 24.37 -14.25
C PRO A 316 -19.82 24.39 -12.91
N PRO A 317 -20.46 25.52 -12.53
CA PRO A 317 -21.24 25.56 -11.31
C PRO A 317 -22.24 24.40 -11.34
N PRO A 318 -22.48 23.71 -10.20
CA PRO A 318 -23.49 22.67 -10.14
C PRO A 318 -24.78 23.24 -10.71
N SER A 319 -25.28 22.61 -11.77
CA SER A 319 -26.50 22.99 -12.48
C SER A 319 -27.64 23.12 -11.47
N GLY A 320 -27.98 24.35 -11.10
CA GLY A 320 -28.96 24.63 -10.06
C GLY A 320 -28.96 26.05 -9.48
N ALA A 321 -27.92 26.88 -9.70
CA ALA A 321 -27.97 28.28 -9.30
C ALA A 321 -28.64 29.14 -10.39
N ILE A 322 -29.94 29.38 -10.20
CA ILE A 322 -30.74 30.33 -10.98
C ILE A 322 -30.10 31.72 -10.80
N HIS A 323 -29.48 32.25 -11.85
CA HIS A 323 -29.03 33.63 -11.88
C HIS A 323 -30.25 34.56 -11.88
N ASN A 324 -30.39 35.34 -10.80
CA ASN A 324 -31.21 36.54 -10.80
C ASN A 324 -30.70 37.49 -11.90
N VAL A 325 -31.61 37.83 -12.81
CA VAL A 325 -31.45 38.89 -13.79
C VAL A 325 -31.32 40.21 -13.04
N ILE A 326 -30.15 40.85 -13.10
CA ILE A 326 -30.02 42.28 -12.81
C ILE A 326 -29.92 42.97 -14.17
N GLN A 327 -31.02 43.59 -14.58
CA GLN A 327 -31.02 44.63 -15.61
C GLN A 327 -30.26 45.84 -15.07
N LEU A 328 -29.31 46.34 -15.85
CA LEU A 328 -28.72 47.67 -15.65
C LEU A 328 -29.57 48.72 -16.40
N PRO A 329 -29.61 49.98 -15.92
CA PRO A 329 -30.25 51.09 -16.61
C PRO A 329 -29.58 51.45 -17.95
#